data_AF-A0A0G0PFA5-F1
#
_entry.id   AF-A0A0G0PFA5-F1
#
_cell.length_a   1.000
_cell.length_b   1.000
_cell.length_c   1.000
_cell.angle_alpha   90.00
_cell.angle_beta   90.00
_cell.angle_gamma   90.00
#
_symmetry.space_group_name_H-M   'P 1'
#
loop_
_entity.id
_entity.type
_entity.pdbx_description
1 polymer ?
#
loop_
_entity_poly.entity_id
_entity_poly.type
_entity_poly.pdbx_seq_one_letter_code
_entity_poly.pdbx_strand_id
1 'polypeptide(L)'
;MVRSILRSKYFAPIVVVLIFWLGLVIIKTHNQRADVDSRVSDLEGKASDIERANRYIEKLLTYIKTPEFLDREARIRLNYMAPDEKVAYVYTDRNAKIEIQESAKDEGKTMNIFQKFWQWLTGK
;
A
#
# COMPACT_ATOMS: atom_id res chain seq x y z
N MET A 1 40.36 42.49 -36.74
CA MET A 1 38.95 42.93 -36.65
C MET A 1 38.29 42.59 -35.30
N VAL A 2 38.46 41.37 -34.78
CA VAL A 2 37.82 40.91 -33.53
C VAL A 2 38.19 41.75 -32.28
N ARG A 3 39.45 42.18 -32.14
CA ARG A 3 39.92 42.99 -30.99
C ARG A 3 39.21 44.34 -30.81
N SER A 4 38.73 44.97 -31.88
CA SER A 4 38.01 46.26 -31.78
C SER A 4 36.58 46.10 -31.28
N ILE A 5 35.97 44.92 -31.51
CA ILE A 5 34.60 44.61 -31.09
C ILE A 5 34.58 44.32 -29.58
N LEU A 6 35.59 43.62 -29.05
CA LEU A 6 35.75 43.31 -27.63
C LEU A 6 36.07 44.52 -26.74
N ARG A 7 36.60 45.63 -27.30
CA ARG A 7 36.94 46.86 -26.56
C ARG A 7 35.81 47.91 -26.61
N SER A 8 34.65 47.57 -27.15
CA SER A 8 33.49 48.46 -27.16
C SER A 8 32.80 48.47 -25.80
N LYS A 9 32.49 49.66 -25.26
CA LYS A 9 31.74 49.85 -23.99
C LYS A 9 30.38 49.14 -23.98
N TYR A 10 29.83 48.81 -25.14
CA TYR A 10 28.52 48.19 -25.30
C TYR A 10 28.59 46.67 -25.49
N PHE A 11 29.77 46.09 -25.73
CA PHE A 11 29.92 44.65 -25.94
C PHE A 11 29.75 43.86 -24.63
N ALA A 12 30.34 44.33 -23.53
CA ALA A 12 30.23 43.70 -22.22
C ALA A 12 28.77 43.53 -21.74
N PRO A 13 27.90 44.56 -21.74
CA PRO A 13 26.51 44.37 -21.30
C PRO A 13 25.71 43.47 -22.26
N ILE A 14 25.97 43.51 -23.58
CA ILE A 14 25.29 42.62 -24.53
C ILE A 14 25.58 41.15 -24.25
N VAL A 15 26.84 40.83 -23.92
CA VAL A 15 27.27 39.46 -23.59
C VAL A 15 26.63 39.00 -22.28
N VAL A 16 26.56 39.87 -21.28
CA VAL A 16 25.89 39.56 -20.01
C VAL A 16 24.40 39.27 -20.21
N VAL A 17 23.70 40.08 -21.01
CA VAL A 17 22.29 39.83 -21.36
C VAL A 17 22.12 38.52 -22.11
N LEU A 18 23.04 38.20 -23.03
CA LEU A 18 23.00 36.97 -23.82
C LEU A 18 23.23 35.73 -22.94
N ILE A 19 24.16 35.81 -21.97
CA ILE A 19 24.39 34.77 -20.96
C ILE A 19 23.16 34.60 -20.07
N PHE A 20 22.55 35.70 -19.61
CA PHE A 20 21.37 35.66 -18.77
C PHE A 20 20.17 35.04 -19.52
N TRP A 21 19.99 35.39 -20.78
CA TRP A 21 18.99 34.81 -21.67
C TRP A 21 19.21 33.30 -21.85
N LEU A 22 20.45 32.87 -22.09
CA LEU A 22 20.80 31.45 -22.19
C LEU A 22 20.48 30.69 -20.90
N GLY A 23 20.78 31.29 -19.74
CA GLY A 23 20.45 30.73 -18.43
C GLY A 23 18.93 30.48 -18.28
N LEU A 24 18.10 31.44 -18.67
CA LEU A 24 16.64 31.30 -18.62
C LEU A 24 16.12 30.19 -19.55
N VAL A 25 16.70 30.05 -20.74
CA VAL A 25 16.33 28.98 -21.69
C VAL A 25 16.63 27.61 -21.09
N ILE A 26 17.82 27.43 -20.52
CA ILE A 26 18.26 26.16 -19.92
C ILE A 26 17.34 25.74 -18.77
N ILE A 27 17.00 26.66 -17.86
CA ILE A 27 16.09 26.41 -16.74
C ILE A 27 14.71 25.95 -17.25
N LYS A 28 14.19 26.61 -18.29
CA LYS A 28 12.90 26.24 -18.88
C LYS A 28 12.92 24.87 -19.55
N THR A 29 14.02 24.48 -20.19
CA THR A 29 14.16 23.18 -20.86
C THR A 29 14.31 22.03 -19.86
N HIS A 30 14.96 22.26 -18.71
CA HIS A 30 15.12 21.24 -17.68
C HIS A 30 13.78 20.87 -17.03
N ASN A 31 12.91 21.85 -16.77
CA ASN A 31 11.58 21.59 -16.20
C ASN A 31 10.65 20.79 -17.13
N GLN A 32 10.78 20.96 -18.44
CA GLN A 32 9.95 20.22 -19.40
C GLN A 32 10.31 18.74 -19.47
N ARG A 33 11.59 18.39 -19.33
CA ARG A 33 12.02 16.99 -19.32
C ARG A 33 11.52 16.27 -18.06
N ALA A 34 11.63 16.92 -16.90
CA ALA A 34 11.14 16.35 -15.65
C ALA A 34 9.61 16.13 -15.65
N ASP A 35 8.83 17.05 -16.23
CA ASP A 35 7.37 16.90 -16.34
C ASP A 35 6.96 15.76 -17.30
N VAL A 36 7.75 15.53 -18.36
CA VAL A 36 7.50 14.41 -19.29
C VAL A 36 7.85 13.08 -18.64
N ASP A 37 9.00 12.99 -17.96
CA ASP A 37 9.42 11.77 -17.28
C ASP A 37 8.45 11.40 -16.12
N SER A 38 7.96 12.39 -15.37
CA SER A 38 6.95 12.14 -14.33
C SER A 38 5.63 11.66 -14.91
N ARG A 39 5.19 12.20 -16.05
CA ARG A 39 3.98 11.72 -16.74
C ARG A 39 4.15 10.29 -17.24
N VAL A 40 5.31 9.94 -17.78
CA VAL A 40 5.61 8.57 -18.23
C VAL A 40 5.57 7.61 -17.03
N SER A 41 6.23 7.97 -15.93
CA SER A 41 6.21 7.19 -14.68
C SER A 41 4.80 7.02 -14.11
N ASP A 42 3.97 8.07 -14.13
CA ASP A 42 2.58 8.00 -13.68
C ASP A 42 1.72 7.10 -14.58
N LEU A 43 1.94 7.15 -15.90
CA LEU A 43 1.24 6.29 -16.86
C LEU A 43 1.64 4.82 -16.67
N GLU A 44 2.93 4.55 -16.45
CA GLU A 44 3.45 3.21 -16.19
C GLU A 44 2.92 2.65 -14.86
N GLY A 45 2.84 3.49 -13.82
CA GLY A 45 2.21 3.14 -12.54
C GLY A 45 0.74 2.76 -12.72
N LYS A 46 -0.04 3.57 -13.46
CA LYS A 46 -1.45 3.27 -13.75
C LYS A 46 -1.62 1.98 -14.53
N ALA A 47 -0.76 1.72 -15.52
CA ALA A 47 -0.80 0.46 -16.28
C ALA A 47 -0.55 -0.75 -15.38
N SER A 48 0.46 -0.66 -14.50
CA SER A 48 0.79 -1.71 -13.53
C SER A 48 -0.38 -2.01 -12.57
N ASP A 49 -1.07 -0.97 -12.11
CA ASP A 49 -2.21 -1.13 -11.21
C ASP A 49 -3.43 -1.74 -11.90
N ILE A 50 -3.69 -1.37 -13.17
CA ILE A 50 -4.73 -1.99 -13.98
C ILE A 50 -4.43 -3.47 -14.20
N GLU A 51 -3.20 -3.84 -14.51
CA GLU A 51 -2.82 -5.25 -14.64
C GLU A 51 -2.98 -6.03 -13.33
N ARG A 52 -2.59 -5.43 -12.20
CA ARG A 52 -2.79 -6.04 -10.87
C ARG A 52 -4.27 -6.26 -10.58
N ALA A 53 -5.11 -5.27 -10.85
CA ALA A 53 -6.56 -5.37 -10.69
C ALA A 53 -7.14 -6.46 -11.60
N ASN A 54 -6.71 -6.52 -12.87
CA ASN A 54 -7.18 -7.53 -13.81
C ASN A 54 -6.82 -8.96 -13.34
N ARG A 55 -5.56 -9.19 -12.94
CA ARG A 55 -5.13 -10.48 -12.36
C ARG A 55 -5.89 -10.85 -11.10
N TYR A 56 -6.20 -9.88 -10.24
CA TYR A 56 -6.99 -10.11 -9.04
C TYR A 56 -8.41 -10.55 -9.39
N ILE A 57 -9.07 -9.84 -10.30
CA ILE A 57 -10.42 -10.18 -10.78
C ILE A 57 -10.43 -11.58 -11.40
N GLU A 58 -9.43 -11.91 -12.23
CA GLU A 58 -9.30 -13.22 -12.86
C GLU A 58 -9.16 -14.36 -11.83
N LYS A 59 -8.39 -14.13 -10.76
CA LYS A 59 -8.29 -15.09 -9.64
C LYS A 59 -9.63 -15.30 -8.94
N LEU A 60 -10.37 -14.23 -8.67
CA LEU A 60 -11.69 -14.32 -8.04
C LEU A 60 -12.68 -15.06 -8.94
N LEU A 61 -12.64 -14.77 -10.23
CA LEU A 61 -13.51 -15.39 -11.22
C LEU A 61 -13.21 -16.89 -11.35
N THR A 62 -11.93 -17.25 -11.32
CA THR A 62 -11.49 -18.65 -11.25
C THR A 62 -12.00 -19.33 -9.98
N TYR A 63 -11.87 -18.68 -8.82
CA TYR A 63 -12.34 -19.22 -7.54
C TYR A 63 -13.87 -19.47 -7.54
N ILE A 64 -14.66 -18.51 -8.04
CA ILE A 64 -16.13 -18.65 -8.11
C ILE A 64 -16.55 -19.79 -9.04
N LYS A 65 -15.77 -20.07 -10.09
CA LYS A 65 -16.02 -21.19 -11.02
C LYS A 65 -15.67 -22.56 -10.44
N THR A 66 -14.97 -22.63 -9.30
CA THR A 66 -14.61 -23.92 -8.69
C THR A 66 -15.82 -24.60 -8.05
N PRO A 67 -15.88 -25.94 -8.08
CA PRO A 67 -16.95 -26.69 -7.40
C PRO A 67 -16.97 -26.42 -5.89
N GLU A 68 -15.81 -26.17 -5.28
CA GLU A 68 -15.66 -25.79 -3.86
C GLU A 68 -16.49 -24.56 -3.48
N PHE A 69 -16.53 -23.55 -4.36
CA PHE A 69 -17.33 -22.35 -4.13
C PHE A 69 -18.83 -22.67 -4.20
N LEU A 70 -19.23 -23.50 -5.18
CA LEU A 70 -20.62 -23.94 -5.33
C LEU A 70 -21.09 -24.73 -4.11
N ASP A 71 -20.28 -25.67 -3.63
CA ASP A 71 -20.59 -26.46 -2.44
C ASP A 71 -20.68 -25.60 -1.20
N ARG A 72 -19.77 -24.63 -1.04
CA ARG A 72 -19.82 -23.64 0.04
C ARG A 72 -21.10 -22.81 -0.04
N GLU A 73 -21.49 -22.37 -1.22
CA GLU A 73 -22.72 -21.58 -1.39
C GLU A 73 -23.97 -22.43 -1.11
N ALA A 74 -24.02 -23.67 -1.60
CA ALA A 74 -25.11 -24.60 -1.34
C ALA A 74 -25.26 -24.88 0.16
N ARG A 75 -24.16 -25.10 0.88
CA ARG A 75 -24.13 -25.27 2.34
C ARG A 75 -24.68 -24.04 3.07
N ILE A 76 -24.30 -22.83 2.66
CA ILE A 76 -24.73 -21.58 3.31
C ILE A 76 -26.18 -21.22 2.98
N ARG A 77 -26.59 -21.33 1.71
CA ARG A 77 -27.88 -20.86 1.21
C ARG A 77 -28.99 -21.87 1.36
N LEU A 78 -28.68 -23.14 1.10
CA LEU A 78 -29.67 -24.21 1.07
C LEU A 78 -29.60 -25.11 2.32
N ASN A 79 -28.70 -24.79 3.26
CA ASN A 79 -28.32 -25.69 4.35
C ASN A 79 -28.01 -27.11 3.80
N TYR A 80 -27.40 -27.16 2.61
CA TYR A 80 -27.17 -28.40 1.87
C TYR A 80 -26.21 -29.30 2.66
N MET A 81 -26.59 -30.57 2.78
CA MET A 81 -25.82 -31.61 3.46
C MET A 81 -25.44 -32.66 2.44
N ALA A 82 -24.15 -33.01 2.39
CA ALA A 82 -23.73 -34.15 1.59
C ALA A 82 -24.34 -35.43 2.18
N PRO A 83 -24.74 -36.41 1.34
CA PRO A 83 -25.46 -37.60 1.79
C PRO A 83 -24.65 -38.49 2.76
N ASP A 84 -23.35 -38.28 2.86
CA ASP A 84 -22.41 -38.98 3.74
C ASP A 84 -22.06 -38.20 5.03
N GLU A 85 -22.63 -37.00 5.26
CA GLU A 85 -22.29 -36.11 6.37
C GLU A 85 -23.30 -36.21 7.55
N LYS A 86 -22.81 -36.48 8.76
CA LYS A 86 -23.63 -36.46 10.00
C LYS A 86 -23.46 -35.13 10.73
N VAL A 87 -24.47 -34.28 10.68
CA VAL A 87 -24.47 -32.96 11.35
C VAL A 87 -25.13 -33.07 12.73
N ALA A 88 -24.44 -32.61 13.78
CA ALA A 88 -24.99 -32.50 15.13
C ALA A 88 -25.48 -31.07 15.38
N TYR A 89 -26.78 -30.91 15.63
CA TYR A 89 -27.35 -29.62 16.02
C TYR A 89 -27.07 -29.36 17.50
N VAL A 90 -26.21 -28.38 17.79
CA VAL A 90 -25.98 -27.91 19.16
C VAL A 90 -26.96 -26.78 19.47
N TYR A 91 -28.01 -27.11 20.22
CA TYR A 91 -28.90 -26.09 20.78
C TYR A 91 -28.23 -25.50 22.03
N THR A 92 -27.65 -24.30 21.89
CA THR A 92 -27.36 -23.47 23.07
C THR A 92 -28.69 -23.05 23.66
N ASP A 93 -29.07 -23.70 24.75
CA ASP A 93 -30.13 -23.20 25.60
C ASP A 93 -29.65 -21.87 26.20
N ARG A 94 -30.28 -20.75 25.82
CA ARG A 94 -29.89 -19.41 26.32
C ARG A 94 -30.08 -19.26 27.84
N ASN A 95 -30.65 -20.27 28.50
CA ASN A 95 -30.84 -20.33 29.95
C ASN A 95 -29.91 -21.31 30.67
N ALA A 96 -29.03 -22.02 29.97
CA ALA A 96 -27.97 -22.74 30.63
C ALA A 96 -26.90 -21.72 31.06
N LYS A 97 -26.87 -21.38 32.35
CA LYS A 97 -25.68 -20.81 32.99
C LYS A 97 -24.51 -21.73 32.68
N ILE A 98 -23.77 -21.41 31.63
CA ILE A 98 -22.44 -21.95 31.43
C ILE A 98 -21.60 -21.26 32.49
N GLU A 99 -21.42 -21.93 33.63
CA GLU A 99 -20.31 -21.65 34.53
C GLU A 99 -19.02 -21.96 33.77
N ILE A 100 -18.60 -21.00 32.95
CA ILE A 100 -17.21 -20.87 32.57
C ILE A 100 -16.52 -20.50 33.87
N GLN A 101 -15.89 -21.50 34.51
CA GLN A 101 -14.91 -21.23 35.55
C GLN A 101 -13.84 -20.33 34.92
N GLU A 102 -13.94 -19.03 35.23
CA GLU A 102 -12.90 -18.05 35.01
C GLU A 102 -11.72 -18.49 35.89
N SER A 103 -10.84 -19.29 35.31
CA SER A 103 -9.53 -19.58 35.90
C SER A 103 -8.79 -18.26 36.04
N ALA A 104 -8.76 -17.77 37.29
CA ALA A 104 -7.83 -16.80 37.85
C ALA A 104 -7.46 -15.63 36.93
N LYS A 105 -8.25 -14.56 37.04
CA LYS A 105 -7.83 -13.21 36.72
C LYS A 105 -6.68 -12.84 37.66
N ASP A 106 -5.45 -13.01 37.19
CA ASP A 106 -4.26 -12.48 37.85
C ASP A 106 -4.33 -10.94 37.75
N GLU A 107 -4.79 -10.31 38.83
CA GLU A 107 -4.72 -8.86 39.02
C GLU A 107 -3.27 -8.44 39.31
N GLY A 108 -2.39 -8.67 38.34
CA GLY A 108 -1.04 -8.14 38.31
C GLY A 108 -1.03 -6.84 37.51
N LYS A 109 -0.80 -5.71 38.19
CA LYS A 109 -0.54 -4.37 37.62
C LYS A 109 0.04 -4.46 36.19
N THR A 110 -0.59 -3.79 35.23
CA THR A 110 -0.10 -3.63 33.86
C THR A 110 1.24 -2.89 33.86
N MET A 111 2.31 -3.64 34.10
CA MET A 111 3.68 -3.14 34.10
C MET A 111 4.02 -2.75 32.66
N ASN A 112 4.39 -1.48 32.47
CA ASN A 112 4.72 -0.94 31.17
C ASN A 112 5.91 -1.72 30.58
N ILE A 113 5.99 -1.87 29.26
CA ILE A 113 6.92 -2.79 28.59
C ILE A 113 8.40 -2.51 28.99
N PHE A 114 8.72 -1.24 29.26
CA PHE A 114 10.02 -0.81 29.78
C PHE A 114 10.37 -1.33 31.18
N GLN A 115 9.38 -1.49 32.06
CA GLN A 115 9.60 -2.01 33.40
C GLN A 115 9.90 -3.52 33.37
N LYS A 116 9.27 -4.26 32.44
CA LYS A 116 9.60 -5.67 32.20
C LYS A 116 11.03 -5.84 31.68
N PHE A 117 11.46 -4.98 30.76
CA PHE A 117 12.83 -4.96 30.25
C PHE A 117 13.86 -4.72 31.36
N TRP A 118 13.60 -3.77 32.26
CA TRP A 118 14.50 -3.46 33.37
C TRP A 118 14.63 -4.59 34.39
N GLN A 119 13.55 -5.32 34.67
CA GLN A 119 13.63 -6.52 35.51
C GLN A 119 14.51 -7.60 34.88
N TRP A 120 14.34 -7.86 33.57
CA TRP A 120 15.19 -8.81 32.85
C TRP A 120 16.68 -8.43 32.92
N LEU A 121 17.01 -7.13 32.74
CA LEU A 121 18.39 -6.65 32.79
C LEU A 121 18.99 -6.72 34.21
N THR A 122 18.18 -6.58 35.25
CA THR A 122 18.64 -6.57 36.65
C THR A 122 18.61 -7.94 37.32
N GLY A 123 18.23 -9.00 36.59
CA GLY A 123 18.46 -10.38 36.99
C GLY A 123 17.87 -10.75 38.36
N LYS A 124 16.68 -10.24 38.68
CA LYS A 124 15.88 -10.71 39.82
C LYS A 124 14.69 -11.52 39.35
#